data_AF-A0A1V4W325-F1
#
_entry.id   AF-A0A1V4W325-F1
#
_cell.length_a   1.000
_cell.length_b   1.000
_cell.length_c   1.000
_cell.angle_alpha   90.00
_cell.angle_beta   90.00
_cell.angle_gamma   90.00
#
_symmetry.space_group_name_H-M   'P 1'
#
loop_
_entity.id
_entity.type
_entity.pdbx_description
1 polymer ?
#
loop_
_entity_poly.entity_id
_entity_poly.type
_entity_poly.pdbx_seq_one_letter_code
_entity_poly.pdbx_strand_id
1 'polypeptide(L)'
;MYTIGQFSRICRITTKALRHYEKIGLLRPVKVDQATQYRYYTRDQITHLEKIIQFKELGIPLKTISILTDPLTSPEDATTLLQDHKKFLQNQLDLYKSRLEKLALLQNTMEVVYVPDTKNYNIQIKDLPEIPVHSQRKKLTSIYQELPVFMLSVLNEITSREAICAGPPVVLYCDEEFNIAEVDLEVAWPVNDKTLVNNKLPAGKAATVMHIGPYNTLERAYEALFE
;
A
#
# COMPACT_ATOMS: atom_id res chain seq x y z
N MET A 1 44.35 -10.16 -27.12
CA MET A 1 42.95 -9.82 -27.47
C MET A 1 42.13 -11.10 -27.44
N TYR A 2 40.84 -11.00 -27.15
CA TYR A 2 39.92 -12.14 -27.06
C TYR A 2 38.88 -12.05 -28.16
N THR A 3 38.58 -13.15 -28.84
CA THR A 3 37.41 -13.23 -29.72
C THR A 3 36.13 -13.07 -28.91
N ILE A 4 35.01 -12.68 -29.54
CA ILE A 4 33.70 -12.58 -28.86
C ILE A 4 33.31 -13.87 -28.13
N GLY A 5 33.68 -15.05 -28.64
CA GLY A 5 33.41 -16.33 -28.00
C GLY A 5 34.25 -16.57 -26.74
N GLN A 6 35.55 -16.23 -26.79
CA GLN A 6 36.43 -16.28 -25.60
C GLN A 6 35.98 -15.28 -24.53
N PHE A 7 35.68 -14.05 -24.95
CA PHE A 7 35.21 -12.99 -24.05
C PHE A 7 33.87 -13.36 -23.38
N SER A 8 32.93 -13.91 -24.16
CA SER A 8 31.65 -14.47 -23.69
C SER A 8 31.85 -15.54 -22.60
N ARG A 9 32.80 -16.47 -22.80
CA ARG A 9 33.11 -17.51 -21.81
C ARG A 9 33.73 -16.95 -20.53
N ILE A 10 34.68 -16.01 -20.66
CA ILE A 10 35.35 -15.40 -19.51
C ILE A 10 34.36 -14.62 -18.65
N CYS A 11 33.55 -13.75 -19.28
CA CYS A 11 32.61 -12.88 -18.59
C CYS A 11 31.24 -13.55 -18.31
N ARG A 12 31.10 -14.84 -18.64
CA ARG A 12 29.87 -15.64 -18.47
C ARG A 12 28.61 -14.97 -19.01
N ILE A 13 28.75 -14.26 -20.13
CA ILE A 13 27.65 -13.55 -20.79
C ILE A 13 27.50 -14.06 -22.21
N THR A 14 26.28 -14.17 -22.71
CA THR A 14 26.06 -14.67 -24.07
C THR A 14 26.63 -13.72 -25.12
N THR A 15 27.10 -14.28 -26.25
CA THR A 15 27.52 -13.48 -27.41
C THR A 15 26.39 -12.61 -27.96
N LYS A 16 25.13 -13.03 -27.80
CA LYS A 16 23.94 -12.24 -28.13
C LYS A 16 23.85 -10.97 -27.28
N ALA A 17 24.09 -11.07 -25.98
CA ALA A 17 24.09 -9.91 -25.10
C ALA A 17 25.27 -8.95 -25.39
N LEU A 18 26.46 -9.47 -25.71
CA LEU A 18 27.59 -8.64 -26.15
C LEU A 18 27.26 -7.85 -27.42
N ARG A 19 26.64 -8.48 -28.42
CA ARG A 19 26.17 -7.79 -29.64
C ARG A 19 25.10 -6.76 -29.33
N HIS A 20 24.23 -7.03 -28.36
CA HIS A 20 23.25 -6.05 -27.91
C HIS A 20 23.91 -4.83 -27.26
N TYR A 21 24.89 -5.04 -26.37
CA TYR A 21 25.65 -3.97 -25.74
C TYR A 21 26.44 -3.14 -26.74
N GLU A 22 27.00 -3.76 -27.78
CA GLU A 22 27.59 -3.05 -28.92
C GLU A 22 26.57 -2.18 -29.65
N LYS A 23 25.38 -2.72 -29.96
CA LYS A 23 24.32 -2.00 -30.67
C LYS A 23 23.84 -0.75 -29.91
N ILE A 24 23.73 -0.83 -28.59
CA ILE A 24 23.33 0.31 -27.75
C ILE A 24 24.51 1.19 -27.33
N GLY A 25 25.73 0.87 -27.79
CA GLY A 25 26.94 1.64 -27.51
C GLY A 25 27.54 1.43 -26.10
N LEU A 26 26.98 0.54 -25.30
CA LEU A 26 27.40 0.27 -23.92
C LEU A 26 28.74 -0.46 -23.84
N LEU A 27 29.03 -1.38 -24.78
CA LEU A 27 30.33 -2.04 -24.87
C LEU A 27 30.65 -2.35 -26.33
N ARG A 28 31.62 -1.64 -26.90
CA ARG A 28 32.07 -1.84 -28.29
C ARG A 28 33.33 -2.70 -28.34
N PRO A 29 33.50 -3.60 -29.32
CA PRO A 29 34.78 -4.29 -29.51
C PRO A 29 35.89 -3.26 -29.80
N VAL A 30 37.10 -3.52 -29.31
CA VAL A 30 38.27 -2.66 -29.58
C VAL A 30 38.72 -2.78 -31.03
N LYS A 31 38.44 -3.92 -31.68
CA LYS A 31 38.71 -4.11 -33.10
C LYS A 31 37.63 -4.97 -33.74
N VAL A 32 37.23 -4.56 -34.95
CA VAL A 32 36.47 -5.39 -35.88
C VAL A 32 37.36 -5.65 -37.09
N ASP A 33 37.59 -6.92 -37.40
CA ASP A 33 38.35 -7.33 -38.58
C ASP A 33 37.54 -7.02 -39.85
N GLN A 34 38.12 -6.29 -40.81
CA GLN A 34 37.39 -5.82 -41.98
C GLN A 34 37.04 -6.95 -42.96
N ALA A 35 37.90 -7.96 -43.08
CA ALA A 35 37.70 -9.06 -44.03
C ALA A 35 36.71 -10.12 -43.50
N THR A 36 36.80 -10.42 -42.20
CA THR A 36 36.05 -11.53 -41.58
C THR A 36 34.91 -11.06 -40.69
N GLN A 37 34.83 -9.77 -40.36
CA GLN A 37 33.87 -9.18 -39.42
C GLN A 37 33.95 -9.76 -38.00
N TYR A 38 35.08 -10.40 -37.67
CA TYR A 38 35.36 -10.90 -36.32
C TYR A 38 35.60 -9.75 -35.34
N ARG A 39 35.05 -9.90 -34.14
CA ARG A 39 35.11 -8.93 -33.05
C ARG A 39 36.13 -9.34 -32.01
N TYR A 40 36.95 -8.38 -31.61
CA TYR A 40 38.01 -8.59 -30.63
C TYR A 40 37.90 -7.61 -29.47
N TYR A 41 38.11 -8.14 -28.27
CA TYR A 41 38.02 -7.43 -26.99
C TYR A 41 39.36 -7.51 -26.24
N THR A 42 39.60 -6.58 -25.32
CA THR A 42 40.80 -6.55 -24.49
C THR A 42 40.52 -7.01 -23.05
N ARG A 43 41.58 -7.11 -22.24
CA ARG A 43 41.46 -7.45 -20.81
C ARG A 43 40.77 -6.32 -20.03
N ASP A 44 41.05 -5.06 -20.33
CA ASP A 44 40.45 -3.92 -19.61
C ASP A 44 38.93 -3.84 -19.80
N GLN A 45 38.44 -4.33 -20.93
CA GLN A 45 37.01 -4.45 -21.19
C GLN A 45 36.30 -5.50 -20.33
N ILE A 46 37.04 -6.46 -19.76
CA ILE A 46 36.49 -7.41 -18.79
C ILE A 46 36.08 -6.64 -17.53
N THR A 47 36.99 -5.85 -16.96
CA THR A 47 36.73 -5.03 -15.76
C THR A 47 35.59 -4.04 -15.98
N HIS A 48 35.52 -3.44 -17.18
CA HIS A 48 34.40 -2.56 -17.54
C HIS A 48 33.07 -3.31 -17.62
N LEU A 49 33.05 -4.51 -18.22
CA LEU A 49 31.86 -5.34 -18.29
C LEU A 49 31.42 -5.86 -16.91
N GLU A 50 32.34 -6.18 -16.01
CA GLU A 50 32.02 -6.55 -14.63
C GLU A 50 31.23 -5.44 -13.91
N LYS A 51 31.63 -4.17 -14.07
CA LYS A 51 30.86 -3.03 -13.55
C LYS A 51 29.46 -2.94 -14.14
N ILE A 52 29.33 -3.11 -15.47
CA ILE A 52 28.02 -3.15 -16.14
C ILE A 52 27.12 -4.23 -15.55
N ILE A 53 27.68 -5.43 -15.31
CA ILE A 53 26.94 -6.56 -14.75
C ILE A 53 26.49 -6.26 -13.32
N GLN A 54 27.36 -5.71 -12.46
CA GLN A 54 27.00 -5.34 -11.08
C GLN A 54 25.82 -4.37 -11.04
N PHE A 55 25.84 -3.31 -11.85
CA PHE A 55 24.70 -2.38 -11.90
C PHE A 55 23.43 -3.03 -12.43
N LYS A 56 23.56 -3.94 -13.41
CA LYS A 56 22.42 -4.69 -13.93
C LYS A 56 21.80 -5.62 -12.89
N GLU A 57 22.61 -6.25 -12.04
CA GLU A 57 22.14 -7.10 -10.93
C GLU A 57 21.34 -6.29 -9.89
N LEU A 58 21.65 -5.00 -9.73
CA LEU A 58 20.86 -4.06 -8.92
C LEU A 58 19.57 -3.59 -9.60
N GLY A 59 19.25 -4.09 -10.80
CA GLY A 59 18.07 -3.70 -11.57
C GLY A 59 18.17 -2.32 -12.20
N ILE A 60 19.37 -1.74 -12.32
CA ILE A 60 19.55 -0.43 -12.94
C ILE A 60 19.33 -0.56 -14.46
N PRO A 61 18.51 0.32 -15.08
CA PRO A 61 18.28 0.29 -16.53
C PRO A 61 19.57 0.51 -17.32
N LEU A 62 19.74 -0.19 -18.45
CA LEU A 62 20.94 -0.11 -19.31
C LEU A 62 21.30 1.32 -19.72
N LYS A 63 20.30 2.20 -19.91
CA LYS A 63 20.50 3.62 -20.23
C LYS A 63 21.16 4.40 -19.09
N THR A 64 20.84 4.08 -17.84
CA THR A 64 21.49 4.68 -16.68
C THR A 64 22.87 4.08 -16.48
N ILE A 65 23.03 2.77 -16.73
CA ILE A 65 24.35 2.11 -16.69
C ILE A 65 25.32 2.76 -17.67
N SER A 66 24.89 3.08 -18.90
CA SER A 66 25.78 3.77 -19.86
C SER A 66 26.31 5.09 -19.32
N ILE A 67 25.51 5.84 -18.55
CA ILE A 67 25.95 7.10 -17.92
C ILE A 67 26.90 6.80 -16.75
N LEU A 68 26.54 5.85 -15.87
CA LEU A 68 27.37 5.47 -14.72
C LEU A 68 28.75 4.92 -15.10
N THR A 69 28.88 4.35 -16.29
CA THR A 69 30.14 3.79 -16.78
C THR A 69 30.90 4.71 -17.75
N ASP A 70 30.36 5.88 -18.06
CA ASP A 70 31.02 6.88 -18.90
C ASP A 70 32.16 7.56 -18.12
N PRO A 71 33.40 7.58 -18.63
CA PRO A 71 34.52 8.28 -18.02
C PRO A 71 34.31 9.78 -17.80
N LEU A 72 33.37 10.41 -18.52
CA LEU A 72 33.04 11.83 -18.39
C LEU A 72 32.06 12.12 -17.25
N THR A 73 31.44 11.10 -16.66
CA THR A 73 30.49 11.27 -15.55
C THR A 73 31.23 11.62 -14.27
N SER A 74 30.83 12.72 -13.63
CA SER A 74 31.42 13.14 -12.37
C SER A 74 31.06 12.17 -11.22
N PRO A 75 31.90 12.03 -10.18
CA PRO A 75 31.57 11.25 -8.99
C PRO A 75 30.26 11.69 -8.33
N GLU A 76 29.96 12.99 -8.35
CA GLU A 76 28.74 13.58 -7.80
C GLU A 76 27.49 13.14 -8.59
N ASP A 77 27.55 13.20 -9.92
CA ASP A 77 26.45 12.75 -10.80
C ASP A 77 26.19 11.25 -10.64
N ALA A 78 27.27 10.44 -10.62
CA ALA A 78 27.17 9.00 -10.40
C ALA A 78 26.54 8.68 -9.05
N THR A 79 26.94 9.39 -7.99
CA THR A 79 26.36 9.24 -6.65
C THR A 79 24.88 9.59 -6.64
N THR A 80 24.50 10.67 -7.32
CA THR A 80 23.11 11.13 -7.42
C THR A 80 22.23 10.06 -8.10
N LEU A 81 22.67 9.52 -9.24
CA LEU A 81 21.96 8.45 -9.96
C LEU A 81 21.77 7.19 -9.10
N LEU A 82 22.77 6.82 -8.29
CA LEU A 82 22.68 5.68 -7.38
C LEU A 82 21.73 5.95 -6.21
N GLN A 83 21.71 7.17 -5.68
CA GLN A 83 20.78 7.58 -4.63
C GLN A 83 19.33 7.58 -5.14
N ASP A 84 19.10 8.07 -6.36
CA ASP A 84 17.78 8.05 -6.98
C ASP A 84 17.28 6.62 -7.18
N HIS A 85 18.14 5.72 -7.67
CA HIS A 85 17.78 4.30 -7.82
C HIS A 85 17.52 3.63 -6.47
N LYS A 86 18.32 3.95 -5.43
CA LYS A 86 18.07 3.48 -4.06
C LYS A 86 16.69 3.92 -3.57
N LYS A 87 16.32 5.18 -3.77
CA LYS A 87 15.00 5.71 -3.40
C LYS A 87 13.88 5.03 -4.15
N PHE A 88 14.07 4.77 -5.45
CA PHE A 88 13.13 3.98 -6.25
C PHE A 88 12.90 2.59 -5.66
N LEU A 89 13.97 1.86 -5.30
CA LEU A 89 13.86 0.54 -4.68
C LEU A 89 13.17 0.57 -3.31
N GLN A 90 13.43 1.61 -2.50
CA GLN A 90 12.75 1.80 -1.22
C GLN A 90 11.24 1.99 -1.41
N ASN A 91 10.83 2.84 -2.36
CA ASN A 91 9.42 3.05 -2.67
C ASN A 91 8.73 1.76 -3.15
N GLN A 92 9.43 0.95 -3.95
CA GLN A 92 8.90 -0.36 -4.38
C GLN A 92 8.72 -1.30 -3.19
N LEU A 93 9.70 -1.35 -2.27
CA LEU A 93 9.61 -2.17 -1.07
C LEU A 93 8.40 -1.79 -0.22
N ASP A 94 8.16 -0.51 0.00
CA ASP A 94 7.03 -0.03 0.79
C ASP A 94 5.68 -0.33 0.11
N LEU A 95 5.62 -0.22 -1.22
CA LEU A 95 4.45 -0.66 -2.00
C LEU A 95 4.18 -2.16 -1.82
N TYR A 96 5.21 -3.01 -1.92
CA TYR A 96 5.04 -4.45 -1.75
C TYR A 96 4.65 -4.83 -0.33
N LYS A 97 5.19 -4.15 0.69
CA LYS A 97 4.74 -4.32 2.09
C LYS A 97 3.25 -4.00 2.25
N SER A 98 2.78 -2.87 1.74
CA SER A 98 1.36 -2.51 1.79
C SER A 98 0.47 -3.54 1.07
N ARG A 99 0.94 -4.11 -0.05
CA ARG A 99 0.22 -5.19 -0.74
C ARG A 99 0.19 -6.48 0.08
N LEU A 100 1.27 -6.84 0.76
CA LEU A 100 1.31 -8.00 1.65
C LEU A 100 0.37 -7.83 2.85
N GLU A 101 0.31 -6.64 3.45
CA GLU A 101 -0.63 -6.33 4.53
C GLU A 101 -2.09 -6.49 4.06
N LYS A 102 -2.41 -6.00 2.86
CA LYS A 102 -3.74 -6.20 2.26
C LYS A 102 -4.05 -7.67 2.00
N LEU A 103 -3.09 -8.45 1.52
CA LEU A 103 -3.27 -9.89 1.30
C LEU A 103 -3.52 -10.63 2.62
N ALA A 104 -2.77 -10.30 3.69
CA ALA A 104 -2.98 -10.90 5.00
C ALA A 104 -4.38 -10.60 5.57
N LEU A 105 -4.87 -9.37 5.40
CA LEU A 105 -6.23 -9.00 5.79
C LEU A 105 -7.28 -9.82 5.02
N LEU A 106 -7.09 -10.00 3.70
CA LEU A 106 -8.00 -10.81 2.88
C LEU A 106 -7.97 -12.30 3.27
N GLN A 107 -6.80 -12.87 3.56
CA GLN A 107 -6.68 -14.25 4.01
C GLN A 107 -7.39 -14.48 5.36
N ASN A 108 -7.20 -13.58 6.32
CA ASN A 108 -7.87 -13.67 7.62
C ASN A 108 -9.39 -13.52 7.51
N THR A 109 -9.88 -12.71 6.57
CA THR A 109 -11.32 -12.57 6.34
C THR A 109 -11.93 -13.76 5.58
N MET A 110 -11.14 -14.48 4.77
CA MET A 110 -11.56 -15.71 4.10
C MET A 110 -11.58 -16.94 5.02
N GLU A 111 -10.76 -17.00 6.09
CA GLU A 111 -10.84 -18.07 7.10
C GLU A 111 -12.04 -17.92 8.06
N VAL A 112 -12.66 -16.73 8.12
CA VAL A 112 -13.84 -16.45 8.97
C VAL A 112 -15.17 -16.65 8.20
N VAL A 113 -15.16 -17.44 7.12
CA VAL A 113 -16.40 -17.85 6.43
C VAL A 113 -17.08 -18.99 7.20
N TYR A 114 -17.50 -18.73 8.44
CA TYR A 114 -18.81 -19.18 8.89
C TYR A 114 -19.75 -18.02 8.61
N VAL A 115 -20.34 -18.03 7.42
CA VAL A 115 -21.36 -17.05 7.02
C VAL A 115 -22.70 -17.67 7.38
N PRO A 116 -23.45 -17.13 8.37
CA PRO A 116 -24.87 -17.42 8.48
C PRO A 116 -25.53 -17.02 7.16
N ASP A 117 -26.30 -17.93 6.60
CA ASP A 117 -27.10 -17.74 5.39
C ASP A 117 -27.85 -16.39 5.46
N THR A 118 -27.85 -15.61 4.37
CA THR A 118 -28.39 -14.24 4.29
C THR A 118 -29.86 -14.13 4.65
N LYS A 119 -30.56 -15.26 4.79
CA LYS A 119 -31.99 -15.34 5.14
C LYS A 119 -32.31 -15.30 6.64
N ASN A 120 -31.33 -15.22 7.54
CA ASN A 120 -31.55 -15.38 8.98
C ASN A 120 -31.36 -14.10 9.83
N TYR A 121 -31.39 -12.91 9.23
CA TYR A 121 -31.43 -11.70 10.05
C TYR A 121 -32.81 -11.54 10.71
N ASN A 122 -32.83 -11.57 12.04
CA ASN A 122 -34.04 -11.29 12.81
C ASN A 122 -34.18 -9.77 13.02
N ILE A 123 -34.98 -9.13 12.17
CA ILE A 123 -35.27 -7.69 12.25
C ILE A 123 -36.26 -7.45 13.39
N GLN A 124 -35.89 -6.56 14.31
CA GLN A 124 -36.72 -6.20 15.47
C GLN A 124 -36.98 -4.70 15.48
N ILE A 125 -38.26 -4.32 15.57
CA ILE A 125 -38.64 -2.95 15.88
C ILE A 125 -38.50 -2.73 17.38
N LYS A 126 -37.73 -1.72 17.78
CA LYS A 126 -37.50 -1.35 19.18
C LYS A 126 -37.80 0.12 19.40
N ASP A 127 -38.37 0.44 20.55
CA ASP A 127 -38.42 1.80 21.06
C ASP A 127 -37.08 2.09 21.76
N LEU A 128 -36.31 3.00 21.18
CA LEU A 128 -35.02 3.45 21.72
C LEU A 128 -35.24 4.66 22.62
N PRO A 129 -34.63 4.70 23.81
CA PRO A 129 -34.67 5.88 24.67
C PRO A 129 -33.77 6.98 24.11
N GLU A 130 -33.95 8.21 24.61
CA GLU A 130 -32.97 9.27 24.41
C GLU A 130 -31.70 8.91 25.20
N ILE A 131 -30.53 8.96 24.54
CA ILE A 131 -29.25 8.58 25.15
C ILE A 131 -28.33 9.81 25.19
N PRO A 132 -27.92 10.28 26.39
CA PRO A 132 -26.91 11.34 26.50
C PRO A 132 -25.54 10.81 26.05
N VAL A 133 -24.88 11.56 25.16
CA VAL A 133 -23.61 11.14 24.56
C VAL A 133 -22.59 12.28 24.58
N HIS A 134 -21.32 11.89 24.57
CA HIS A 134 -20.23 12.72 24.11
C HIS A 134 -19.87 12.27 22.69
N SER A 135 -20.06 13.15 21.72
CA SER A 135 -19.87 12.82 20.30
C SER A 135 -19.00 13.81 19.56
N GLN A 136 -18.41 13.34 18.46
CA GLN A 136 -17.70 14.17 17.50
C GLN A 136 -18.07 13.73 16.09
N ARG A 137 -18.25 14.72 15.20
CA ARG A 137 -18.52 14.51 13.78
C ARG A 137 -17.28 14.84 12.95
N LYS A 138 -16.94 13.96 12.02
CA LYS A 138 -15.78 14.12 11.15
C LYS A 138 -16.02 13.41 9.82
N LYS A 139 -15.61 14.08 8.74
CA LYS A 139 -15.51 13.49 7.41
C LYS A 139 -14.25 12.64 7.29
N LEU A 140 -14.41 11.39 6.86
CA LEU A 140 -13.33 10.42 6.69
C LEU A 140 -13.16 10.08 5.21
N THR A 141 -11.91 9.95 4.78
CA THR A 141 -11.55 9.54 3.40
C THR A 141 -11.25 8.05 3.29
N SER A 142 -11.00 7.38 4.42
CA SER A 142 -10.73 5.94 4.51
C SER A 142 -11.33 5.36 5.79
N ILE A 143 -12.62 4.96 5.74
CA ILE A 143 -13.37 4.50 6.92
C ILE A 143 -12.61 3.41 7.70
N TYR A 144 -12.16 2.34 7.03
CA TYR A 144 -11.52 1.20 7.70
C TYR A 144 -10.20 1.56 8.40
N GLN A 145 -9.51 2.60 7.95
CA GLN A 145 -8.24 3.03 8.54
C GLN A 145 -8.45 4.12 9.60
N GLU A 146 -9.33 5.07 9.32
CA GLU A 146 -9.52 6.27 10.13
C GLU A 146 -10.54 6.07 11.27
N LEU A 147 -11.58 5.26 11.08
CA LEU A 147 -12.66 5.10 12.07
C LEU A 147 -12.14 4.53 13.41
N PRO A 148 -11.29 3.49 13.47
CA PRO A 148 -10.76 3.01 14.75
C PRO A 148 -9.96 4.08 15.50
N VAL A 149 -9.14 4.86 14.79
CA VAL A 149 -8.35 5.95 15.37
C VAL A 149 -9.26 7.07 15.86
N PHE A 150 -10.29 7.41 15.08
CA PHE A 150 -11.27 8.42 15.47
C PHE A 150 -12.10 8.00 16.68
N MET A 151 -12.55 6.75 16.75
CA MET A 151 -13.25 6.24 17.94
C MET A 151 -12.40 6.33 19.19
N LEU A 152 -11.11 5.98 19.09
CA LEU A 152 -10.16 6.10 20.19
C LEU A 152 -9.90 7.55 20.60
N SER A 153 -9.87 8.51 19.65
CA SER A 153 -9.67 9.91 20.01
C SER A 153 -10.83 10.47 20.82
N VAL A 154 -12.07 10.14 20.47
CA VAL A 154 -13.26 10.55 21.25
C VAL A 154 -13.25 9.89 22.63
N LEU A 155 -12.91 8.60 22.72
CA LEU A 155 -12.78 7.90 24.00
C LEU A 155 -11.69 8.49 24.89
N ASN A 156 -10.55 8.87 24.31
CA ASN A 156 -9.44 9.48 25.05
C ASN A 156 -9.84 10.84 25.62
N GLU A 157 -10.64 11.62 24.93
CA GLU A 157 -11.15 12.89 25.48
C GLU A 157 -12.01 12.65 26.72
N ILE A 158 -12.89 11.65 26.69
CA ILE A 158 -13.76 11.29 27.82
C ILE A 158 -12.93 10.80 29.00
N THR A 159 -12.02 9.86 28.76
CA THR A 159 -11.20 9.24 29.81
C THR A 159 -10.15 10.18 30.38
N SER A 160 -9.66 11.17 29.61
CA SER A 160 -8.75 12.22 30.11
C SER A 160 -9.38 13.10 31.20
N ARG A 161 -10.71 13.09 31.30
CA ARG A 161 -11.50 13.79 32.32
C ARG A 161 -11.98 12.84 33.43
N GLU A 162 -11.34 11.68 33.55
CA GLU A 162 -11.64 10.62 34.53
C GLU A 162 -13.06 10.05 34.45
N ALA A 163 -13.77 10.26 33.34
CA ALA A 163 -15.12 9.76 33.14
C ALA A 163 -15.15 8.37 32.50
N ILE A 164 -16.24 7.66 32.77
CA ILE A 164 -16.49 6.30 32.28
C ILE A 164 -17.66 6.34 31.31
N CYS A 165 -17.51 5.67 30.17
CA CYS A 165 -18.58 5.51 29.20
C CYS A 165 -19.70 4.62 29.78
N ALA A 166 -20.95 5.03 29.56
CA ALA A 166 -22.14 4.34 30.04
C ALA A 166 -22.58 3.16 29.14
N GLY A 167 -21.87 2.92 28.04
CA GLY A 167 -22.20 1.89 27.06
C GLY A 167 -21.20 1.83 25.91
N PRO A 168 -21.45 0.95 24.91
CA PRO A 168 -20.62 0.85 23.70
C PRO A 168 -20.75 2.11 22.82
N PRO A 169 -19.75 2.40 21.97
CA PRO A 169 -19.83 3.50 21.03
C PRO A 169 -20.89 3.25 19.96
N VAL A 170 -21.47 4.33 19.47
CA VAL A 170 -22.41 4.38 18.35
C VAL A 170 -21.75 5.16 17.21
N VAL A 171 -21.79 4.62 16.00
CA VAL A 171 -21.34 5.30 14.79
C VAL A 171 -22.56 5.64 13.95
N LEU A 172 -22.75 6.92 13.67
CA LEU A 172 -23.85 7.44 12.85
C LEU A 172 -23.29 7.83 11.48
N TYR A 173 -23.98 7.41 10.42
CA TYR A 173 -23.73 7.88 9.06
C TYR A 173 -24.61 9.11 8.84
N CYS A 174 -23.98 10.26 8.59
CA CYS A 174 -24.66 11.56 8.54
C CYS A 174 -24.80 12.11 7.11
N ASP A 175 -24.37 11.37 6.10
CA ASP A 175 -24.49 11.73 4.69
C ASP A 175 -25.94 11.60 4.19
N GLU A 176 -26.41 12.55 3.38
CA GLU A 176 -27.68 12.43 2.65
C GLU A 176 -27.54 11.47 1.45
N GLU A 177 -26.38 11.47 0.79
CA GLU A 177 -26.01 10.56 -0.29
C GLU A 177 -24.63 9.95 -0.01
N PHE A 178 -24.51 8.64 -0.16
CA PHE A 178 -23.25 7.94 0.13
C PHE A 178 -22.15 8.30 -0.87
N ASN A 179 -21.03 8.84 -0.38
CA ASN A 179 -19.85 9.14 -1.17
C ASN A 179 -18.62 8.40 -0.64
N ILE A 180 -18.15 7.38 -1.38
CA ILE A 180 -17.01 6.56 -0.96
C ILE A 180 -15.69 7.35 -0.81
N ALA A 181 -15.56 8.51 -1.46
CA ALA A 181 -14.35 9.33 -1.36
C ALA A 181 -14.30 10.15 -0.06
N GLU A 182 -15.46 10.43 0.54
CA GLU A 182 -15.59 11.23 1.75
C GLU A 182 -16.91 10.88 2.43
N VAL A 183 -16.84 10.22 3.58
CA VAL A 183 -18.02 9.79 4.35
C VAL A 183 -18.10 10.62 5.63
N ASP A 184 -19.24 11.26 5.86
CA ASP A 184 -19.51 12.08 7.04
C ASP A 184 -20.07 11.21 8.17
N LEU A 185 -19.27 11.03 9.22
CA LEU A 185 -19.60 10.16 10.35
C LEU A 185 -19.61 10.95 11.66
N GLU A 186 -20.52 10.58 12.55
CA GLU A 186 -20.49 10.97 13.96
C GLU A 186 -20.22 9.75 14.84
N VAL A 187 -19.16 9.82 15.65
CA VAL A 187 -18.87 8.84 16.70
C VAL A 187 -19.41 9.38 18.01
N ALA A 188 -20.31 8.64 18.65
CA ALA A 188 -20.94 8.99 19.90
C ALA A 188 -20.66 7.93 20.97
N TRP A 189 -20.19 8.35 22.13
CA TRP A 189 -20.03 7.50 23.30
C TRP A 189 -21.09 7.86 24.36
N PRO A 190 -21.93 6.91 24.82
CA PRO A 190 -22.84 7.15 25.93
C PRO A 190 -22.08 7.58 27.19
N VAL A 191 -22.54 8.63 27.86
CA VAL A 191 -21.93 9.14 29.10
C VAL A 191 -23.00 9.51 30.13
N ASN A 192 -22.75 9.20 31.40
CA ASN A 192 -23.64 9.59 32.51
C ASN A 192 -23.26 10.98 33.10
N ASP A 193 -22.02 11.42 32.90
CA ASP A 193 -21.55 12.71 33.38
C ASP A 193 -22.13 13.84 32.53
N LYS A 194 -23.04 14.62 33.14
CA LYS A 194 -23.71 15.76 32.51
C LYS A 194 -22.75 16.83 31.99
N THR A 195 -21.55 16.94 32.55
CA THR A 195 -20.54 17.92 32.11
C THR A 195 -19.87 17.52 30.79
N LEU A 196 -19.97 16.25 30.40
CA LEU A 196 -19.42 15.72 29.15
C LEU A 196 -20.46 15.56 28.05
N VAL A 197 -21.75 15.59 28.39
CA VAL A 197 -22.82 15.52 27.40
C VAL A 197 -22.74 16.75 26.49
N ASN A 198 -22.44 16.53 25.22
CA ASN A 198 -22.46 17.57 24.18
C ASN A 198 -23.54 17.32 23.13
N ASN A 199 -24.11 16.12 23.09
CA ASN A 199 -25.21 15.76 22.20
C ASN A 199 -26.12 14.69 22.84
N LYS A 200 -27.25 14.40 22.19
CA LYS A 200 -28.22 13.38 22.60
C LYS A 200 -28.65 12.58 21.38
N LEU A 201 -28.57 11.26 21.47
CA LEU A 201 -29.21 10.39 20.48
C LEU A 201 -30.73 10.45 20.71
N PRO A 202 -31.53 10.72 19.68
CA PRO A 202 -32.96 10.94 19.85
C PRO A 202 -33.68 9.66 20.28
N ALA A 203 -34.70 9.81 21.12
CA ALA A 203 -35.66 8.73 21.37
C ALA A 203 -36.49 8.47 20.11
N GLY A 204 -36.85 7.22 19.86
CA GLY A 204 -37.69 6.89 18.71
C GLY A 204 -37.79 5.41 18.42
N LYS A 205 -38.62 5.06 17.44
CA LYS A 205 -38.70 3.70 16.93
C LYS A 205 -37.58 3.45 15.92
N ALA A 206 -36.89 2.33 16.07
CA ALA A 206 -35.85 1.90 15.14
C ALA A 206 -36.07 0.44 14.72
N ALA A 207 -35.82 0.16 13.44
CA ALA A 207 -35.59 -1.20 12.98
C ALA A 207 -34.14 -1.58 13.32
N THR A 208 -33.96 -2.73 13.98
CA THR A 208 -32.66 -3.16 14.49
C THR A 208 -32.36 -4.58 14.05
N VAL A 209 -31.10 -4.85 13.75
CA VAL A 209 -30.57 -6.17 13.41
C VAL A 209 -29.23 -6.37 14.10
N MET A 210 -28.90 -7.61 14.46
CA MET A 210 -27.60 -7.95 15.01
C MET A 210 -26.75 -8.63 13.93
N HIS A 211 -25.67 -7.97 13.53
CA HIS A 211 -24.66 -8.57 12.67
C HIS A 211 -23.58 -9.26 13.50
N ILE A 212 -23.37 -10.56 13.28
CA ILE A 212 -22.30 -11.34 13.89
C ILE A 212 -21.37 -11.77 12.75
N GLY A 213 -20.26 -11.06 12.61
CA GLY A 213 -19.34 -11.27 11.50
C GLY A 213 -18.34 -10.12 11.33
N PRO A 214 -17.47 -10.22 10.32
CA PRO A 214 -16.50 -9.17 10.01
C PRO A 214 -17.17 -7.94 9.36
N TYR A 215 -16.62 -6.75 9.61
CA TYR A 215 -17.14 -5.47 9.10
C TYR A 215 -17.27 -5.39 7.56
N ASN A 216 -16.51 -6.18 6.81
CA ASN A 216 -16.60 -6.25 5.35
C ASN A 216 -17.78 -7.09 4.84
N THR A 217 -18.64 -7.55 5.75
CA THR A 217 -19.93 -8.21 5.43
C THR A 217 -21.11 -7.46 6.04
N LEU A 218 -20.87 -6.27 6.61
CA LEU A 218 -21.87 -5.45 7.28
C LEU A 218 -22.95 -4.98 6.31
N GLU A 219 -22.62 -4.81 5.03
CA GLU A 219 -23.54 -4.44 3.96
C GLU A 219 -24.75 -5.38 3.87
N ARG A 220 -24.58 -6.67 4.24
CA ARG A 220 -25.67 -7.65 4.26
C ARG A 220 -26.73 -7.37 5.34
N ALA A 221 -26.31 -6.80 6.47
CA ALA A 221 -27.24 -6.41 7.52
C ALA A 221 -28.03 -5.17 7.10
N TYR A 222 -27.40 -4.25 6.36
CA TYR A 222 -28.09 -3.12 5.74
C TYR A 222 -29.06 -3.58 4.64
N GLU A 223 -28.65 -4.50 3.76
CA GLU A 223 -29.52 -5.10 2.75
C GLU A 223 -30.80 -5.65 3.38
N ALA A 224 -30.68 -6.46 4.44
CA ALA A 224 -31.85 -7.00 5.14
C ALA A 224 -32.74 -5.94 5.81
N LEU A 225 -32.20 -4.79 6.23
CA LEU A 225 -33.00 -3.71 6.80
C LEU A 225 -33.79 -2.90 5.75
N PHE A 226 -33.38 -2.95 4.49
CA PHE A 226 -33.99 -2.22 3.38
C PHE A 226 -34.88 -3.09 2.47
N GLU A 227 -34.87 -4.42 2.62
CA GLU A 227 -35.88 -5.33 2.06
C GLU A 227 -37.27 -5.13 2.71
#